data_AF-R9J6B1-F1
#
_entry.id   AF-R9J6B1-F1
#
_cell.length_a   1.000
_cell.length_b   1.000
_cell.length_c   1.000
_cell.angle_alpha   90.00
_cell.angle_beta   90.00
_cell.angle_gamma   90.00
#
_symmetry.space_group_name_H-M   'P 1'
#
loop_
_entity.id
_entity.type
_entity.pdbx_description
1 polymer ?
#
loop_
_entity_poly.entity_id
_entity_poly.type
_entity_poly.pdbx_seq_one_letter_code
_entity_poly.pdbx_strand_id
1 'polypeptide(L)'
;MQTENTETQALNKKSGFIEKAALTRAEAEQLLAEKRDRIYHCVMTASIVFAVVSAVMMMAFKRYEGFFDANSRIGLLMESVNMQETKASAPKLNVRTTFRDENNSRLVLPLKEPVADSNISIREEFTQNKFVITLQGYSKYMPNSVELVSDSSIMDAVGVYRQQEDVVVEVYCVGRYDYELAADDSALTVNFRETGEQYTASAVIWLPYEDRNRLALPEWRQRLEKVAAAHQVRLYLAPDMQEEYTQAEVIQFANDMHADLVLGVQIDKTQEPQATMTALCNTAYFIPDYNSANLSVVMAEAFAEITAVQMKGFEEAGSSDVLVSEATVPSALIKISLAQKDMESVESEYQLNGKVVSALEKTIDEVVKRYIKVEEKENES
;
A
#
# COMPACT_ATOMS: atom_id res chain seq x y z
N MET A 1 -19.64 62.16 -60.51
CA MET A 1 -18.88 63.19 -61.26
C MET A 1 -17.51 62.58 -61.53
N GLN A 2 -17.30 62.12 -62.77
CA GLN A 2 -16.06 61.62 -63.42
C GLN A 2 -15.26 60.52 -62.69
N THR A 3 -14.96 59.35 -63.27
CA THR A 3 -14.46 59.11 -64.63
C THR A 3 -14.99 57.81 -65.25
N GLU A 4 -15.48 57.93 -66.48
CA GLU A 4 -15.60 56.87 -67.50
C GLU A 4 -14.23 56.58 -68.13
N ASN A 5 -14.02 55.34 -68.57
CA ASN A 5 -13.24 54.90 -69.75
C ASN A 5 -12.98 53.38 -69.64
N THR A 6 -13.09 52.51 -70.65
CA THR A 6 -13.46 52.63 -72.06
C THR A 6 -13.86 51.22 -72.53
N GLU A 7 -14.79 51.21 -73.48
CA GLU A 7 -15.14 50.24 -74.51
C GLU A 7 -13.99 49.28 -74.93
N THR A 8 -14.20 48.09 -75.52
CA THR A 8 -14.83 47.92 -76.85
C THR A 8 -14.94 46.43 -77.20
N GLN A 9 -16.10 46.05 -77.76
CA GLN A 9 -16.33 45.17 -78.92
C GLN A 9 -15.44 43.93 -79.20
N ALA A 10 -16.11 42.78 -79.34
CA ALA A 10 -16.25 41.99 -80.60
C ALA A 10 -16.60 40.52 -80.25
N LEU A 11 -17.82 40.05 -80.53
CA LEU A 11 -18.15 39.29 -81.75
C LEU A 11 -17.25 38.07 -82.01
N ASN A 12 -17.75 36.91 -81.56
CA ASN A 12 -18.20 35.83 -82.45
C ASN A 12 -17.19 35.27 -83.48
N LYS A 13 -16.59 34.11 -83.18
CA LYS A 13 -16.64 32.89 -84.02
C LYS A 13 -15.69 31.81 -83.52
N LYS A 14 -16.22 30.58 -83.49
CA LYS A 14 -15.57 29.30 -83.86
C LYS A 14 -14.06 29.18 -83.63
N SER A 15 -13.69 28.23 -82.78
CA SER A 15 -12.71 27.19 -83.14
C SER A 15 -12.55 26.17 -82.01
N GLY A 16 -12.94 24.93 -82.28
CA GLY A 16 -12.07 23.77 -82.10
C GLY A 16 -12.28 23.13 -80.72
N PHE A 17 -12.93 21.98 -80.59
CA PHE A 17 -12.52 20.74 -81.26
C PHE A 17 -11.00 20.71 -81.44
N ILE A 18 -10.30 20.73 -80.30
CA ILE A 18 -8.98 20.13 -80.22
C ILE A 18 -9.22 18.77 -79.58
N GLU A 19 -9.13 17.78 -80.46
CA GLU A 19 -8.91 16.36 -80.21
C GLU A 19 -8.49 16.06 -78.76
N LYS A 20 -9.22 15.15 -78.10
CA LYS A 20 -8.55 14.16 -77.26
C LYS A 20 -7.61 13.43 -78.20
N ALA A 21 -6.37 13.92 -78.30
CA ALA A 21 -5.28 13.14 -78.87
C ALA A 21 -5.36 11.80 -78.13
N ALA A 22 -5.66 10.74 -78.87
CA ALA A 22 -5.47 9.39 -78.37
C ALA A 22 -4.00 9.33 -78.00
N LEU A 23 -3.69 9.43 -76.70
CA LEU A 23 -2.32 9.32 -76.22
C LEU A 23 -1.74 8.08 -76.89
N THR A 24 -0.63 8.26 -77.59
CA THR A 24 0.09 7.10 -78.11
C THR A 24 0.37 6.16 -76.93
N ARG A 25 0.40 4.85 -77.16
CA ARG A 25 0.61 3.85 -76.09
C ARG A 25 1.83 4.21 -75.21
N ALA A 26 2.84 4.84 -75.81
CA ALA A 26 4.01 5.39 -75.14
C ALA A 26 3.70 6.57 -74.19
N GLU A 27 2.89 7.55 -74.60
CA GLU A 27 2.50 8.69 -73.75
C GLU A 27 1.58 8.26 -72.60
N ALA A 28 0.69 7.29 -72.85
CA ALA A 28 -0.18 6.73 -71.81
C ALA A 28 0.61 5.92 -70.77
N GLU A 29 1.62 5.16 -71.21
CA GLU A 29 2.57 4.45 -70.34
C GLU A 29 3.44 5.43 -69.55
N GLN A 30 3.84 6.56 -70.14
CA GLN A 30 4.65 7.59 -69.47
C GLN A 30 3.86 8.35 -68.39
N LEU A 31 2.60 8.69 -68.65
CA LEU A 31 1.69 9.30 -67.67
C LEU A 31 1.30 8.35 -66.53
N LEU A 32 1.16 7.05 -66.83
CA LEU A 32 0.95 6.03 -65.79
C LEU A 32 2.21 5.84 -64.94
N ALA A 33 3.40 5.85 -65.55
CA ALA A 33 4.66 5.79 -64.84
C ALA A 33 4.86 7.01 -63.92
N GLU A 34 4.59 8.22 -64.40
CA GLU A 34 4.72 9.46 -63.62
C GLU A 34 3.71 9.53 -62.46
N LYS A 35 2.46 9.12 -62.68
CA LYS A 35 1.46 9.01 -61.59
C LYS A 35 1.83 7.95 -60.58
N ARG A 36 2.36 6.81 -61.04
CA ARG A 36 2.84 5.73 -60.16
C ARG A 36 4.02 6.19 -59.32
N ASP A 37 4.96 6.94 -59.88
CA ASP A 37 6.10 7.50 -59.17
C ASP A 37 5.68 8.51 -58.10
N ARG A 38 4.70 9.37 -58.43
CA ARG A 38 4.11 10.30 -57.46
C ARG A 38 3.39 9.58 -56.31
N ILE A 39 2.69 8.48 -56.59
CA ILE A 39 2.07 7.66 -55.55
C ILE A 39 3.14 6.98 -54.68
N TYR A 40 4.20 6.42 -55.28
CA TYR A 40 5.31 5.82 -54.53
C TYR A 40 6.00 6.85 -53.62
N HIS A 41 6.24 8.06 -54.09
CA HIS A 41 6.80 9.13 -53.26
C HIS A 41 5.86 9.54 -52.11
N CYS A 42 4.55 9.63 -52.34
CA CYS A 42 3.58 9.90 -51.28
C CYS A 42 3.55 8.77 -50.22
N VAL A 43 3.51 7.51 -50.65
CA VAL A 43 3.51 6.35 -49.75
C VAL A 43 4.82 6.27 -48.97
N MET A 44 5.95 6.49 -49.62
CA MET A 44 7.26 6.50 -48.96
C MET A 44 7.35 7.61 -47.91
N THR A 45 6.84 8.81 -48.23
CA THR A 45 6.81 9.94 -47.29
C THR A 45 5.89 9.63 -46.09
N ALA A 46 4.71 9.06 -46.33
CA ALA A 46 3.79 8.65 -45.27
C ALA A 46 4.40 7.57 -44.36
N SER A 47 5.10 6.60 -44.94
CA SER A 47 5.80 5.55 -44.18
C SER A 47 6.94 6.11 -43.32
N ILE A 48 7.71 7.08 -43.83
CA ILE A 48 8.76 7.75 -43.06
C ILE A 48 8.14 8.53 -41.89
N VAL A 49 7.08 9.30 -42.15
CA VAL A 49 6.39 10.05 -41.09
C VAL A 49 5.82 9.10 -40.02
N PHE A 50 5.19 7.99 -40.42
CA PHE A 50 4.69 6.99 -39.49
C PHE A 50 5.80 6.35 -38.65
N ALA A 51 6.95 6.03 -39.26
CA ALA A 51 8.09 5.48 -38.55
C ALA A 51 8.67 6.47 -37.53
N VAL A 52 8.78 7.76 -37.90
CA VAL A 52 9.24 8.82 -36.99
C VAL A 52 8.26 9.01 -35.83
N VAL A 53 6.95 9.10 -36.11
CA VAL A 53 5.92 9.22 -35.06
C VAL A 53 5.94 8.01 -34.14
N SER A 54 6.06 6.79 -34.69
CA SER A 54 6.13 5.55 -33.89
C SER A 54 7.39 5.51 -33.02
N ALA A 55 8.55 5.94 -33.53
CA ALA A 55 9.79 6.00 -32.76
C ALA A 55 9.71 7.04 -31.63
N VAL A 56 9.10 8.20 -31.89
CA VAL A 56 8.84 9.22 -30.86
C VAL A 56 7.87 8.69 -29.82
N MET A 57 6.81 7.98 -30.24
CA MET A 57 5.85 7.36 -29.33
C MET A 57 6.51 6.27 -28.48
N MET A 58 7.35 5.41 -29.06
CA MET A 58 8.12 4.40 -28.31
C MET A 58 9.13 5.04 -27.36
N MET A 59 9.80 6.13 -27.74
CA MET A 59 10.68 6.86 -26.82
C MET A 59 9.89 7.52 -25.68
N ALA A 60 8.69 8.05 -25.96
CA ALA A 60 7.80 8.56 -24.92
C ALA A 60 7.34 7.42 -24.00
N PHE A 61 6.89 6.29 -24.54
CA PHE A 61 6.53 5.10 -23.76
C PHE A 61 7.68 4.60 -22.89
N LYS A 62 8.89 4.50 -23.45
CA LYS A 62 10.09 4.08 -22.70
C LYS A 62 10.48 5.10 -21.62
N ARG A 63 10.28 6.40 -21.88
CA ARG A 63 10.54 7.46 -20.90
C ARG A 63 9.51 7.48 -19.77
N TYR A 64 8.27 7.07 -20.05
CA TYR A 64 7.17 6.96 -19.10
C TYR A 64 6.86 5.50 -18.73
N GLU A 65 7.80 4.58 -18.93
CA GLU A 65 7.57 3.14 -18.71
C GLU A 65 7.26 2.87 -17.24
N GLY A 66 7.99 3.55 -16.34
CA GLY A 66 7.69 3.53 -14.91
C GLY A 66 6.31 4.10 -14.55
N PHE A 67 5.75 5.03 -15.33
CA PHE A 67 4.41 5.59 -15.10
C PHE A 67 3.30 4.61 -15.50
N PHE A 68 3.45 3.90 -16.62
CA PHE A 68 2.47 2.91 -17.07
C PHE A 68 2.55 1.59 -16.30
N ASP A 69 3.76 1.16 -15.93
CA ASP A 69 3.97 -0.03 -15.11
C ASP A 69 3.51 0.22 -13.66
N ALA A 70 3.81 1.41 -13.09
CA ALA A 70 3.29 1.78 -11.78
C ALA A 70 1.77 1.94 -11.79
N ASN A 71 1.14 2.62 -12.75
CA ASN A 71 -0.32 2.77 -12.73
C ASN A 71 -1.08 1.45 -12.95
N SER A 72 -0.57 0.55 -13.78
CA SER A 72 -1.17 -0.78 -13.95
C SER A 72 -0.96 -1.66 -12.72
N ARG A 73 0.24 -1.62 -12.13
CA ARG A 73 0.57 -2.34 -10.88
C ARG A 73 -0.17 -1.77 -9.67
N ILE A 74 -0.27 -0.45 -9.53
CA ILE A 74 -1.06 0.23 -8.49
C ILE A 74 -2.53 -0.11 -8.67
N GLY A 75 -3.06 -0.12 -9.89
CA GLY A 75 -4.42 -0.57 -10.17
C GLY A 75 -4.67 -2.00 -9.64
N LEU A 76 -3.78 -2.95 -9.95
CA LEU A 76 -3.88 -4.34 -9.48
C LEU A 76 -3.66 -4.49 -7.96
N LEU A 77 -2.77 -3.68 -7.37
CA LEU A 77 -2.46 -3.72 -5.93
C LEU A 77 -3.54 -3.03 -5.09
N MET A 78 -4.14 -1.95 -5.58
CA MET A 78 -5.31 -1.33 -4.97
C MET A 78 -6.53 -2.24 -5.12
N GLU A 79 -6.66 -2.92 -6.26
CA GLU A 79 -7.68 -3.95 -6.48
C GLU A 79 -7.50 -5.12 -5.50
N SER A 80 -6.27 -5.56 -5.19
CA SER A 80 -6.07 -6.64 -4.21
C SER A 80 -6.45 -6.24 -2.78
N VAL A 81 -6.13 -5.01 -2.36
CA VAL A 81 -6.56 -4.47 -1.06
C VAL A 81 -8.08 -4.28 -1.02
N ASN A 82 -8.67 -3.69 -2.07
CA ASN A 82 -10.11 -3.52 -2.18
C ASN A 82 -10.84 -4.87 -2.27
N MET A 83 -10.26 -5.88 -2.92
CA MET A 83 -10.79 -7.25 -2.93
C MET A 83 -10.75 -7.87 -1.54
N GLN A 84 -9.71 -7.60 -0.74
CA GLN A 84 -9.62 -8.07 0.64
C GLN A 84 -10.71 -7.42 1.52
N GLU A 85 -10.98 -6.13 1.35
CA GLU A 85 -12.10 -5.44 2.03
C GLU A 85 -13.48 -5.93 1.54
N THR A 86 -13.62 -6.14 0.24
CA THR A 86 -14.85 -6.67 -0.36
C THR A 86 -15.11 -8.10 0.12
N LYS A 87 -14.07 -8.92 0.25
CA LYS A 87 -14.11 -10.24 0.88
C LYS A 87 -14.54 -10.13 2.33
N ALA A 88 -13.92 -9.26 3.12
CA ALA A 88 -14.27 -9.04 4.53
C ALA A 88 -15.73 -8.57 4.73
N SER A 89 -16.30 -7.88 3.73
CA SER A 89 -17.69 -7.42 3.73
C SER A 89 -18.70 -8.45 3.20
N ALA A 90 -18.24 -9.59 2.68
CA ALA A 90 -19.11 -10.63 2.15
C ALA A 90 -19.89 -11.34 3.27
N PRO A 91 -21.11 -11.86 2.99
CA PRO A 91 -21.93 -12.50 3.99
C PRO A 91 -21.22 -13.68 4.66
N LYS A 92 -21.15 -13.65 5.99
CA LYS A 92 -20.54 -14.70 6.81
C LYS A 92 -21.50 -15.89 6.91
N LEU A 93 -21.07 -17.07 6.50
CA LEU A 93 -21.80 -18.32 6.72
C LEU A 93 -21.15 -19.09 7.87
N ASN A 94 -21.75 -18.98 9.07
CA ASN A 94 -21.22 -19.59 10.28
C ASN A 94 -21.11 -21.11 10.15
N VAL A 95 -19.99 -21.65 10.63
CA VAL A 95 -19.77 -23.08 10.83
C VAL A 95 -20.15 -23.39 12.27
N ARG A 96 -20.90 -24.48 12.49
CA ARG A 96 -21.20 -24.90 13.86
C ARG A 96 -19.94 -25.46 14.51
N THR A 97 -19.51 -24.88 15.61
CA THR A 97 -18.34 -25.34 16.36
C THR A 97 -18.76 -26.04 17.65
N THR A 98 -18.06 -27.12 17.98
CA THR A 98 -18.03 -27.70 19.34
C THR A 98 -16.61 -27.63 19.85
N PHE A 99 -16.42 -27.41 21.15
CA PHE A 99 -15.11 -27.17 21.73
C PHE A 99 -14.73 -28.31 22.66
N ARG A 100 -13.51 -28.82 22.47
CA ARG A 100 -12.82 -29.69 23.40
C ARG A 100 -11.77 -28.84 24.10
N ASP A 101 -12.01 -28.56 25.38
CA ASP A 101 -11.09 -27.76 26.18
C ASP A 101 -9.88 -28.59 26.60
N GLU A 102 -8.70 -28.16 26.19
CA GLU A 102 -7.40 -28.72 26.57
C GLU A 102 -6.48 -27.59 27.04
N ASN A 103 -6.02 -27.69 28.29
CA ASN A 103 -5.12 -26.71 28.89
C ASN A 103 -3.67 -26.92 28.39
N ASN A 104 -3.45 -26.55 27.12
CA ASN A 104 -2.22 -26.76 26.36
C ASN A 104 -1.85 -25.51 25.52
N SER A 105 -2.48 -24.36 25.78
CA SER A 105 -2.23 -23.09 25.09
C SER A 105 -2.29 -23.19 23.56
N ARG A 106 -3.21 -23.98 23.01
CA ARG A 106 -3.29 -24.20 21.56
C ARG A 106 -4.71 -24.23 21.02
N LEU A 107 -4.87 -23.74 19.81
CA LEU A 107 -6.07 -23.93 18.98
C LEU A 107 -5.76 -24.99 17.93
N VAL A 108 -6.58 -26.03 17.83
CA VAL A 108 -6.47 -27.05 16.76
C VAL A 108 -7.74 -27.05 15.93
N LEU A 109 -7.60 -26.68 14.66
CA LEU A 109 -8.62 -26.77 13.64
C LEU A 109 -8.36 -28.02 12.78
N PRO A 110 -9.21 -29.06 12.84
CA PRO A 110 -9.03 -30.24 12.00
C PRO A 110 -9.29 -29.89 10.53
N LEU A 111 -8.40 -30.40 9.68
CA LEU A 111 -8.42 -30.24 8.24
C LEU A 111 -8.86 -31.56 7.58
N LYS A 112 -9.69 -31.47 6.54
CA LYS A 112 -10.05 -32.64 5.72
C LYS A 112 -9.03 -32.91 4.62
N GLU A 113 -8.45 -31.84 4.11
CA GLU A 113 -7.43 -31.81 3.08
C GLU A 113 -6.32 -30.86 3.56
N PRO A 114 -5.06 -31.13 3.23
CA PRO A 114 -3.95 -30.24 3.57
C PRO A 114 -4.17 -28.86 2.94
N VAL A 115 -3.75 -27.82 3.66
CA VAL A 115 -3.67 -26.45 3.16
C VAL A 115 -2.21 -26.10 2.97
N ALA A 116 -1.86 -25.55 1.81
CA ALA A 116 -0.52 -25.04 1.58
C ALA A 116 -0.25 -23.83 2.47
N ASP A 117 0.96 -23.73 3.05
CA ASP A 117 1.35 -22.61 3.92
C ASP A 117 1.13 -21.23 3.28
N SER A 118 1.31 -21.13 1.95
CA SER A 118 1.05 -19.90 1.18
C SER A 118 -0.40 -19.42 1.21
N ASN A 119 -1.33 -20.31 1.55
CA ASN A 119 -2.77 -20.05 1.60
C ASN A 119 -3.28 -19.82 3.03
N ILE A 120 -2.37 -19.82 4.01
CA ILE A 120 -2.69 -19.51 5.40
C ILE A 120 -2.15 -18.12 5.69
N SER A 121 -3.03 -17.22 6.10
CA SER A 121 -2.63 -15.92 6.63
C SER A 121 -3.19 -15.75 8.03
N ILE A 122 -2.38 -15.24 8.93
CA ILE A 122 -2.79 -14.86 10.28
C ILE A 122 -2.48 -13.39 10.47
N ARG A 123 -3.43 -12.68 11.09
CA ARG A 123 -3.37 -11.26 11.35
C ARG A 123 -3.81 -11.00 12.78
N GLU A 124 -3.14 -10.06 13.44
CA GLU A 124 -3.44 -9.67 14.81
C GLU A 124 -4.15 -8.31 14.83
N GLU A 125 -5.36 -8.28 15.36
CA GLU A 125 -6.12 -7.07 15.67
C GLU A 125 -5.84 -6.71 17.15
N PHE A 126 -4.72 -6.02 17.36
CA PHE A 126 -4.06 -5.91 18.66
C PHE A 126 -4.82 -5.09 19.70
N THR A 127 -5.68 -4.14 19.31
CA THR A 127 -6.52 -3.41 20.29
C THR A 127 -7.63 -4.28 20.89
N GLN A 128 -7.94 -5.43 20.26
CA GLN A 128 -9.00 -6.34 20.68
C GLN A 128 -8.47 -7.70 21.20
N ASN A 129 -7.15 -7.88 21.27
CA ASN A 129 -6.51 -9.18 21.55
C ASN A 129 -7.07 -10.30 20.64
N LYS A 130 -7.24 -9.99 19.35
CA LYS A 130 -7.93 -10.86 18.40
C LYS A 130 -6.99 -11.34 17.30
N PHE A 131 -6.97 -12.64 17.04
CA PHE A 131 -6.29 -13.23 15.89
C PHE A 131 -7.29 -13.63 14.82
N VAL A 132 -7.01 -13.27 13.58
CA VAL A 132 -7.81 -13.63 12.41
C VAL A 132 -6.98 -14.53 11.50
N ILE A 133 -7.36 -15.80 11.43
CA ILE A 133 -6.70 -16.82 10.61
C ILE A 133 -7.57 -17.06 9.38
N THR A 134 -7.00 -16.92 8.19
CA THR A 134 -7.70 -17.11 6.92
C THR A 134 -7.07 -18.26 6.15
N LEU A 135 -7.90 -19.22 5.74
CA LEU A 135 -7.55 -20.33 4.86
C LEU A 135 -8.13 -20.07 3.48
N GLN A 136 -7.26 -19.62 2.57
CA GLN A 136 -7.66 -19.19 1.23
C GLN A 136 -8.12 -20.40 0.39
N GLY A 137 -9.30 -20.29 -0.23
CA GLY A 137 -9.88 -21.32 -1.08
C GLY A 137 -10.38 -22.59 -0.35
N TYR A 138 -10.41 -22.59 0.99
CA TYR A 138 -10.71 -23.78 1.79
C TYR A 138 -12.21 -24.02 2.07
N SER A 139 -13.08 -23.08 1.70
CA SER A 139 -14.53 -23.12 2.01
C SER A 139 -15.22 -24.43 1.58
N LYS A 140 -14.82 -25.00 0.44
CA LYS A 140 -15.33 -26.28 -0.10
C LYS A 140 -14.98 -27.51 0.73
N TYR A 141 -13.90 -27.47 1.49
CA TYR A 141 -13.40 -28.60 2.29
C TYR A 141 -13.90 -28.53 3.73
N MET A 142 -14.27 -27.34 4.22
CA MET A 142 -14.78 -27.15 5.57
C MET A 142 -16.16 -27.80 5.75
N PRO A 143 -16.37 -28.69 6.73
CA PRO A 143 -17.70 -29.22 7.06
C PRO A 143 -18.63 -28.18 7.71
N ASN A 144 -19.94 -28.44 7.73
CA ASN A 144 -20.92 -27.56 8.39
C ASN A 144 -20.84 -27.56 9.91
N SER A 145 -20.24 -28.61 10.48
CA SER A 145 -19.94 -28.72 11.90
C SER A 145 -18.51 -29.21 12.06
N VAL A 146 -17.77 -28.61 13.00
CA VAL A 146 -16.38 -28.98 13.31
C VAL A 146 -16.18 -28.98 14.82
N GLU A 147 -15.42 -29.95 15.32
CA GLU A 147 -14.95 -29.93 16.71
C GLU A 147 -13.55 -29.32 16.73
N LEU A 148 -13.36 -28.28 17.54
CA LEU A 148 -12.09 -27.59 17.73
C LEU A 148 -11.50 -27.99 19.07
N VAL A 149 -10.18 -28.07 19.14
CA VAL A 149 -9.48 -28.07 20.43
C VAL A 149 -9.13 -26.62 20.75
N SER A 150 -9.51 -26.15 21.94
CA SER A 150 -9.23 -24.79 22.41
C SER A 150 -8.73 -24.83 23.85
N ASP A 151 -8.19 -23.73 24.32
CA ASP A 151 -7.83 -23.53 25.72
C ASP A 151 -8.63 -22.36 26.28
N SER A 152 -9.62 -22.65 27.14
CA SER A 152 -10.50 -21.63 27.72
C SER A 152 -9.79 -20.67 28.68
N SER A 153 -8.58 -20.98 29.11
CA SER A 153 -7.76 -20.04 29.91
C SER A 153 -7.06 -18.98 29.06
N ILE A 154 -6.97 -19.21 27.74
CA ILE A 154 -6.32 -18.32 26.77
C ILE A 154 -7.37 -17.65 25.87
N MET A 155 -8.40 -18.39 25.46
CA MET A 155 -9.38 -17.97 24.46
C MET A 155 -10.73 -17.70 25.12
N ASP A 156 -11.22 -16.48 24.98
CA ASP A 156 -12.56 -16.07 25.44
C ASP A 156 -13.64 -16.51 24.42
N ALA A 157 -13.36 -16.36 23.13
CA ALA A 157 -14.26 -16.77 22.07
C ALA A 157 -13.52 -17.20 20.80
N VAL A 158 -14.07 -18.20 20.10
CA VAL A 158 -13.58 -18.61 18.78
C VAL A 158 -14.74 -18.73 17.81
N GLY A 159 -14.68 -17.98 16.71
CA GLY A 159 -15.66 -18.02 15.63
C GLY A 159 -15.06 -18.65 14.38
N VAL A 160 -15.80 -19.56 13.74
CA VAL A 160 -15.43 -20.10 12.42
C VAL A 160 -16.56 -19.85 11.43
N TYR A 161 -16.22 -19.26 10.30
CA TYR A 161 -17.19 -19.00 9.23
C TYR A 161 -16.56 -19.14 7.85
N ARG A 162 -17.41 -19.40 6.86
CA ARG A 162 -17.04 -19.29 5.44
C ARG A 162 -17.32 -17.89 4.98
N GLN A 163 -16.38 -17.34 4.21
CA GLN A 163 -16.52 -16.04 3.58
C GLN A 163 -16.05 -16.16 2.13
N GLN A 164 -17.00 -16.16 1.20
CA GLN A 164 -16.76 -16.51 -0.20
C GLN A 164 -16.10 -17.91 -0.33
N GLU A 165 -14.91 -17.98 -0.95
CA GLU A 165 -14.13 -19.21 -1.13
C GLU A 165 -13.23 -19.53 0.07
N ASP A 166 -13.15 -18.64 1.06
CA ASP A 166 -12.21 -18.72 2.16
C ASP A 166 -12.90 -19.21 3.45
N VAL A 167 -12.11 -19.75 4.37
CA VAL A 167 -12.53 -20.00 5.75
C VAL A 167 -11.79 -19.04 6.65
N VAL A 168 -12.53 -18.39 7.55
CA VAL A 168 -11.96 -17.45 8.52
C VAL A 168 -12.23 -17.98 9.93
N VAL A 169 -11.19 -17.95 10.75
CA VAL A 169 -11.24 -18.24 12.19
C VAL A 169 -10.86 -16.97 12.94
N GLU A 170 -11.80 -16.44 13.70
CA GLU A 170 -11.57 -15.33 14.64
C GLU A 170 -11.36 -15.91 16.04
N VAL A 171 -10.27 -15.54 16.69
CA VAL A 171 -9.90 -15.98 18.04
C VAL A 171 -9.75 -14.75 18.92
N TYR A 172 -10.63 -14.59 19.89
CA TYR A 172 -10.55 -13.54 20.91
C TYR A 172 -9.83 -14.12 22.13
N CYS A 173 -8.71 -13.52 22.49
CA CYS A 173 -7.87 -13.96 23.60
C CYS A 173 -8.13 -13.13 24.86
N VAL A 174 -7.96 -13.73 26.03
CA VAL A 174 -8.09 -13.06 27.33
C VAL A 174 -6.96 -12.05 27.59
N GLY A 175 -5.86 -12.18 26.84
CA GLY A 175 -4.65 -11.38 26.98
C GLY A 175 -3.82 -11.41 25.70
N ARG A 176 -2.57 -10.97 25.83
CA ARG A 176 -1.62 -10.87 24.71
C ARG A 176 -0.76 -12.11 24.63
N TYR A 177 -0.58 -12.59 23.41
CA TYR A 177 0.17 -13.80 23.14
C TYR A 177 0.98 -13.66 21.85
N ASP A 178 2.09 -14.36 21.83
CA ASP A 178 2.84 -14.68 20.62
C ASP A 178 2.26 -15.97 20.06
N TYR A 179 2.43 -16.24 18.77
CA TYR A 179 1.92 -17.47 18.17
C TYR A 179 2.96 -18.17 17.31
N GLU A 180 2.83 -19.49 17.26
CA GLU A 180 3.49 -20.33 16.28
C GLU A 180 2.48 -21.18 15.54
N LEU A 181 2.55 -21.13 14.21
CA LEU A 181 1.69 -21.88 13.32
C LEU A 181 2.35 -23.22 12.97
N ALA A 182 1.59 -24.30 13.10
CA ALA A 182 1.97 -25.62 12.59
C ALA A 182 0.80 -26.19 11.78
N ALA A 183 0.99 -26.38 10.47
CA ALA A 183 0.03 -27.02 9.60
C ALA A 183 0.55 -28.42 9.23
N ASP A 184 -0.30 -29.43 9.38
CA ASP A 184 -0.06 -30.78 8.88
C ASP A 184 -1.24 -31.26 8.00
N ASP A 185 -1.15 -32.48 7.49
CA ASP A 185 -2.17 -33.05 6.59
C ASP A 185 -3.56 -33.17 7.21
N SER A 186 -3.66 -33.12 8.55
CA SER A 186 -4.85 -33.42 9.34
C SER A 186 -5.36 -32.25 10.17
N ALA A 187 -4.53 -31.25 10.45
CA ALA A 187 -4.88 -30.15 11.33
C ALA A 187 -4.03 -28.90 11.09
N LEU A 188 -4.64 -27.76 11.38
CA LEU A 188 -3.96 -26.50 11.62
C LEU A 188 -3.90 -26.26 13.12
N THR A 189 -2.70 -26.13 13.66
CA THR A 189 -2.45 -25.83 15.07
C THR A 189 -1.86 -24.43 15.22
N VAL A 190 -2.46 -23.62 16.09
CA VAL A 190 -1.92 -22.34 16.54
C VAL A 190 -1.52 -22.50 18.00
N ASN A 191 -0.22 -22.41 18.28
CA ASN A 191 0.31 -22.49 19.65
C ASN A 191 0.53 -21.07 20.17
N PHE A 192 -0.11 -20.73 21.28
CA PHE A 192 0.00 -19.44 21.95
C PHE A 192 1.12 -19.49 22.99
N ARG A 193 1.91 -18.43 23.05
CA ARG A 193 3.03 -18.26 23.98
C ARG A 193 2.94 -16.91 24.67
N GLU A 194 3.51 -16.80 25.86
CA GLU A 194 3.63 -15.51 26.53
C GLU A 194 4.51 -14.56 25.72
N THR A 195 4.15 -13.28 25.71
CA THR A 195 4.84 -12.25 24.94
C THR A 195 6.16 -11.84 25.61
N GLY A 196 7.22 -11.72 24.80
CA GLY A 196 8.45 -11.00 25.21
C GLY A 196 9.76 -11.79 25.18
N GLU A 197 9.76 -13.10 24.93
CA GLU A 197 11.02 -13.86 24.91
C GLU A 197 11.77 -13.80 23.56
N GLN A 198 11.09 -13.44 22.46
CA GLN A 198 11.63 -13.58 21.10
C GLN A 198 12.12 -12.28 20.46
N TYR A 199 11.78 -11.12 21.05
CA TYR A 199 11.98 -9.82 20.44
C TYR A 199 12.81 -8.91 21.35
N THR A 200 13.72 -8.16 20.74
CA THR A 200 14.55 -7.15 21.44
C THR A 200 13.76 -5.86 21.70
N ALA A 201 12.75 -5.59 20.86
CA ALA A 201 11.89 -4.42 21.01
C ALA A 201 10.52 -4.64 20.35
N SER A 202 9.62 -3.69 20.57
CA SER A 202 8.26 -3.64 20.05
C SER A 202 7.92 -2.25 19.53
N ALA A 203 7.28 -2.20 18.36
CA ALA A 203 6.93 -0.96 17.68
C ALA A 203 5.46 -0.97 17.23
N VAL A 204 4.73 0.08 17.58
CA VAL A 204 3.34 0.30 17.14
C VAL A 204 3.33 1.39 16.09
N ILE A 205 2.89 1.07 14.87
CA ILE A 205 2.75 2.03 13.77
C ILE A 205 1.27 2.36 13.58
N TRP A 206 0.93 3.61 13.89
CA TRP A 206 -0.42 4.14 13.83
C TRP A 206 -0.64 5.01 12.59
N LEU A 207 -1.82 4.82 11.98
CA LEU A 207 -2.42 5.73 11.00
C LEU A 207 -3.87 6.00 11.42
N PRO A 208 -4.50 7.10 10.99
CA PRO A 208 -5.95 7.27 11.13
C PRO A 208 -6.70 6.08 10.52
N TYR A 209 -7.82 5.67 11.11
CA TYR A 209 -8.60 4.51 10.64
C TYR A 209 -8.99 4.60 9.15
N GLU A 210 -9.40 5.78 8.69
CA GLU A 210 -9.74 6.05 7.29
C GLU A 210 -8.54 5.87 6.33
N ASP A 211 -7.33 6.07 6.86
CA ASP A 211 -6.06 6.01 6.15
C ASP A 211 -5.27 4.72 6.44
N ARG A 212 -5.84 3.77 7.19
CA ARG A 212 -5.12 2.58 7.68
C ARG A 212 -4.52 1.73 6.57
N ASN A 213 -5.16 1.71 5.40
CA ASN A 213 -4.74 0.92 4.26
C ASN A 213 -3.60 1.57 3.45
N ARG A 214 -3.17 2.80 3.78
CA ARG A 214 -2.10 3.49 3.05
C ARG A 214 -0.77 2.74 3.11
N LEU A 215 -0.57 1.84 4.07
CA LEU A 215 0.60 0.98 4.18
C LEU A 215 0.28 -0.51 3.93
N ALA A 216 -0.93 -0.86 3.48
CA ALA A 216 -1.39 -2.24 3.35
C ALA A 216 -0.81 -3.00 2.15
N LEU A 217 -0.12 -2.32 1.22
CA LEU A 217 0.45 -3.00 0.05
C LEU A 217 1.49 -4.04 0.47
N PRO A 218 1.47 -5.26 -0.11
CA PRO A 218 2.37 -6.35 0.28
C PRO A 218 3.86 -5.98 0.25
N GLU A 219 4.28 -5.19 -0.73
CA GLU A 219 5.66 -4.72 -0.88
C GLU A 219 6.10 -3.74 0.21
N TRP A 220 5.18 -2.94 0.74
CA TRP A 220 5.45 -2.02 1.85
C TRP A 220 5.48 -2.76 3.17
N ARG A 221 4.56 -3.71 3.35
CA ARG A 221 4.55 -4.63 4.49
C ARG A 221 5.84 -5.44 4.57
N GLN A 222 6.22 -6.10 3.48
CA GLN A 222 7.44 -6.93 3.42
C GLN A 222 8.70 -6.13 3.76
N ARG A 223 8.72 -4.86 3.35
CA ARG A 223 9.79 -3.91 3.64
C ARG A 223 9.91 -3.60 5.13
N LEU A 224 8.81 -3.23 5.78
CA LEU A 224 8.75 -3.01 7.22
C LEU A 224 9.12 -4.28 8.01
N GLU A 225 8.53 -5.42 7.64
CA GLU A 225 8.81 -6.72 8.26
C GLU A 225 10.28 -7.12 8.13
N LYS A 226 10.93 -6.81 7.00
CA LYS A 226 12.36 -7.09 6.80
C LYS A 226 13.24 -6.26 7.73
N VAL A 227 12.95 -4.97 7.92
CA VAL A 227 13.70 -4.12 8.85
C VAL A 227 13.46 -4.54 10.29
N ALA A 228 12.21 -4.85 10.64
CA ALA A 228 11.87 -5.34 11.97
C ALA A 228 12.54 -6.69 12.28
N ALA A 229 12.55 -7.63 11.34
CA ALA A 229 13.24 -8.91 11.51
C ALA A 229 14.75 -8.75 11.68
N ALA A 230 15.38 -7.81 10.96
CA ALA A 230 16.82 -7.53 11.10
C ALA A 230 17.20 -7.03 12.50
N HIS A 231 16.26 -6.38 13.19
CA HIS A 231 16.44 -5.81 14.53
C HIS A 231 15.70 -6.58 15.63
N GLN A 232 15.07 -7.71 15.29
CA GLN A 232 14.20 -8.48 16.20
C GLN A 232 13.12 -7.60 16.86
N VAL A 233 12.53 -6.68 16.10
CA VAL A 233 11.43 -5.83 16.54
C VAL A 233 10.10 -6.51 16.22
N ARG A 234 9.17 -6.56 17.17
CA ARG A 234 7.79 -6.92 16.87
C ARG A 234 7.02 -5.71 16.37
N LEU A 235 6.36 -5.83 15.23
CA LEU A 235 5.54 -4.75 14.67
C LEU A 235 4.05 -4.98 14.92
N TYR A 236 3.36 -3.92 15.33
CA TYR A 236 1.91 -3.82 15.35
C TYR A 236 1.49 -2.72 14.38
N LEU A 237 0.75 -3.07 13.34
CA LEU A 237 0.48 -2.18 12.20
C LEU A 237 -0.99 -1.82 12.13
N ALA A 238 -1.30 -0.53 12.01
CA ALA A 238 -2.64 -0.03 11.69
C ALA A 238 -3.36 -0.76 10.52
N PRO A 239 -2.70 -1.10 9.40
CA PRO A 239 -3.28 -1.94 8.34
C PRO A 239 -3.86 -3.29 8.80
N ASP A 240 -3.41 -3.82 9.94
CA ASP A 240 -3.90 -5.10 10.44
C ASP A 240 -5.27 -5.00 11.12
N MET A 241 -5.68 -3.79 11.48
CA MET A 241 -6.95 -3.49 12.14
C MET A 241 -8.09 -3.38 11.13
N GLN A 242 -9.05 -4.31 11.16
CA GLN A 242 -10.26 -4.22 10.33
C GLN A 242 -11.40 -3.45 11.00
N GLU A 243 -11.51 -3.54 12.32
CA GLU A 243 -12.52 -2.80 13.07
C GLU A 243 -12.05 -1.38 13.34
N GLU A 244 -13.01 -0.47 13.51
CA GLU A 244 -12.71 0.93 13.82
C GLU A 244 -11.93 1.03 15.14
N TYR A 245 -10.87 1.83 15.13
CA TYR A 245 -10.02 2.05 16.29
C TYR A 245 -9.70 3.54 16.44
N THR A 246 -9.41 3.93 17.67
CA THR A 246 -9.12 5.29 18.08
C THR A 246 -7.66 5.43 18.50
N GLN A 247 -7.17 6.68 18.56
CA GLN A 247 -5.85 6.96 19.13
C GLN A 247 -5.75 6.49 20.59
N ALA A 248 -6.83 6.61 21.36
CA ALA A 248 -6.90 6.23 22.77
C ALA A 248 -6.71 4.72 22.97
N GLU A 249 -7.38 3.89 22.18
CA GLU A 249 -7.24 2.43 22.26
C GLU A 249 -5.82 1.97 21.88
N VAL A 250 -5.23 2.60 20.86
CA VAL A 250 -3.88 2.25 20.40
C VAL A 250 -2.82 2.66 21.42
N ILE A 251 -2.93 3.86 22.02
CA ILE A 251 -1.97 4.27 23.04
C ILE A 251 -2.16 3.53 24.36
N GLN A 252 -3.41 3.20 24.74
CA GLN A 252 -3.67 2.31 25.87
C GLN A 252 -3.01 0.96 25.66
N PHE A 253 -3.20 0.36 24.48
CA PHE A 253 -2.53 -0.89 24.11
C PHE A 253 -1.00 -0.77 24.26
N ALA A 254 -0.40 0.26 23.66
CA ALA A 254 1.05 0.47 23.69
C ALA A 254 1.59 0.69 25.10
N ASN A 255 0.90 1.48 25.93
CA ASN A 255 1.27 1.73 27.32
C ASN A 255 1.20 0.44 28.16
N ASP A 256 0.12 -0.32 28.02
CA ASP A 256 -0.12 -1.55 28.77
C ASP A 256 0.87 -2.66 28.42
N MET A 257 1.40 -2.67 27.19
CA MET A 257 2.42 -3.65 26.76
C MET A 257 3.84 -3.15 26.94
N HIS A 258 4.01 -1.91 27.44
CA HIS A 258 5.30 -1.23 27.52
C HIS A 258 6.05 -1.21 26.18
N ALA A 259 5.36 -0.81 25.11
CA ALA A 259 5.95 -0.73 23.79
C ALA A 259 7.20 0.18 23.79
N ASP A 260 8.24 -0.22 23.04
CA ASP A 260 9.49 0.55 23.00
C ASP A 260 9.33 1.82 22.17
N LEU A 261 8.50 1.80 21.13
CA LEU A 261 8.19 2.98 20.33
C LEU A 261 6.78 2.96 19.72
N VAL A 262 6.15 4.13 19.69
CA VAL A 262 4.90 4.39 18.97
C VAL A 262 5.14 5.43 17.89
N LEU A 263 4.88 5.05 16.64
CA LEU A 263 5.09 5.87 15.44
C LEU A 263 3.75 6.21 14.81
N GLY A 264 3.30 7.45 14.96
CA GLY A 264 2.10 7.97 14.31
C GLY A 264 2.41 8.68 13.01
N VAL A 265 1.63 8.41 11.96
CA VAL A 265 1.68 9.17 10.70
C VAL A 265 0.28 9.61 10.32
N GLN A 266 0.08 10.91 10.21
CA GLN A 266 -1.17 11.51 9.74
C GLN A 266 -0.89 12.40 8.53
N ILE A 267 -1.70 12.23 7.47
CA ILE A 267 -1.53 12.97 6.23
C ILE A 267 -2.84 13.68 5.90
N ASP A 268 -2.87 14.99 6.11
CA ASP A 268 -4.04 15.83 5.93
C ASP A 268 -3.97 16.66 4.64
N LYS A 269 -5.14 17.11 4.18
CA LYS A 269 -5.27 18.05 3.07
C LYS A 269 -5.17 19.48 3.59
N THR A 270 -4.40 20.31 2.89
CA THR A 270 -4.34 21.76 3.14
C THR A 270 -4.66 22.56 1.88
N GLN A 271 -5.17 23.78 2.08
CA GLN A 271 -5.33 24.78 1.02
C GLN A 271 -4.02 25.54 0.75
N GLU A 272 -3.01 25.37 1.61
CA GLU A 272 -1.69 25.97 1.39
C GLU A 272 -1.04 25.38 0.13
N PRO A 273 -0.33 26.20 -0.68
CA PRO A 273 0.25 25.75 -1.95
C PRO A 273 1.47 24.85 -1.77
N GLN A 274 2.05 24.79 -0.58
CA GLN A 274 3.26 24.02 -0.27
C GLN A 274 2.95 22.96 0.78
N ALA A 275 3.49 21.76 0.56
CA ALA A 275 3.43 20.68 1.52
C ALA A 275 4.27 21.03 2.75
N THR A 276 3.71 20.80 3.94
CA THR A 276 4.38 21.12 5.22
C THR A 276 4.26 19.96 6.18
N MET A 277 5.22 19.86 7.09
CA MET A 277 5.28 18.78 8.07
C MET A 277 5.56 19.33 9.47
N THR A 278 4.85 18.79 10.46
CA THR A 278 5.03 19.11 11.88
C THR A 278 5.21 17.81 12.66
N ALA A 279 6.12 17.81 13.62
CA ALA A 279 6.37 16.68 14.50
C ALA A 279 5.80 17.00 15.87
N LEU A 280 4.99 16.09 16.40
CA LEU A 280 4.38 16.20 17.71
C LEU A 280 5.03 15.19 18.64
N CYS A 281 5.28 15.61 19.88
CA CYS A 281 5.78 14.77 20.95
C CYS A 281 5.16 15.18 22.28
N ASN A 282 5.29 14.32 23.28
CA ASN A 282 4.89 14.61 24.64
C ASN A 282 6.13 14.79 25.50
N THR A 283 6.29 15.97 26.07
CA THR A 283 7.41 16.31 26.95
C THR A 283 7.06 16.22 28.44
N ALA A 284 5.80 15.90 28.77
CA ALA A 284 5.34 15.79 30.16
C ALA A 284 5.85 14.52 30.85
N TYR A 285 5.98 13.40 30.12
CA TYR A 285 6.49 12.15 30.68
C TYR A 285 8.00 12.03 30.46
N PHE A 286 8.74 11.97 31.57
CA PHE A 286 10.17 11.72 31.54
C PHE A 286 10.44 10.21 31.47
N ILE A 287 11.03 9.78 30.36
CA ILE A 287 11.55 8.42 30.18
C ILE A 287 13.08 8.54 30.17
N PRO A 288 13.79 7.90 31.12
CA PRO A 288 15.25 7.97 31.17
C PRO A 288 15.88 7.48 29.86
N ASP A 289 16.94 8.16 29.43
CA ASP A 289 17.81 7.83 28.27
C ASP A 289 17.15 7.90 26.87
N TYR A 290 15.87 7.56 26.73
CA TYR A 290 15.14 7.58 25.47
C TYR A 290 13.68 7.99 25.69
N ASN A 291 13.32 9.22 25.30
CA ASN A 291 11.97 9.76 25.45
C ASN A 291 11.32 10.16 24.10
N SER A 292 10.06 10.58 24.18
CA SER A 292 9.27 11.03 23.03
C SER A 292 9.91 12.19 22.24
N ALA A 293 10.66 13.09 22.89
CA ALA A 293 11.38 14.16 22.18
C ALA A 293 12.54 13.60 21.36
N ASN A 294 13.32 12.65 21.91
CA ASN A 294 14.36 11.95 21.16
C ASN A 294 13.79 11.20 19.95
N LEU A 295 12.70 10.44 20.15
CA LEU A 295 12.02 9.72 19.07
C LEU A 295 11.49 10.68 18.00
N SER A 296 10.85 11.77 18.41
CA SER A 296 10.28 12.77 17.50
C SER A 296 11.34 13.43 16.62
N VAL A 297 12.52 13.73 17.17
CA VAL A 297 13.65 14.27 16.38
C VAL A 297 14.12 13.25 15.35
N VAL A 298 14.37 12.00 15.74
CA VAL A 298 14.83 10.94 14.80
C VAL A 298 13.81 10.74 13.68
N MET A 299 12.53 10.65 14.04
CA MET A 299 11.44 10.47 13.08
C MET A 299 11.33 11.69 12.15
N ALA A 300 11.38 12.92 12.68
CA ALA A 300 11.30 14.13 11.88
C ALA A 300 12.47 14.26 10.90
N GLU A 301 13.70 13.95 11.32
CA GLU A 301 14.89 13.96 10.47
C GLU A 301 14.76 12.94 9.33
N ALA A 302 14.36 11.70 9.64
CA ALA A 302 14.15 10.65 8.64
C ALA A 302 13.07 11.05 7.62
N PHE A 303 11.93 11.57 8.09
CA PHE A 303 10.86 12.02 7.22
C PHE A 303 11.26 13.23 6.38
N ALA A 304 11.95 14.22 6.94
CA ALA A 304 12.34 15.42 6.21
C ALA A 304 13.33 15.10 5.08
N GLU A 305 14.30 14.22 5.36
CA GLU A 305 15.29 13.76 4.38
C GLU A 305 14.64 12.99 3.22
N ILE A 306 13.73 12.06 3.52
CA ILE A 306 13.20 11.11 2.54
C ILE A 306 12.00 11.67 1.78
N THR A 307 11.11 12.39 2.46
CA THR A 307 9.92 12.95 1.83
C THR A 307 10.23 14.23 1.04
N ALA A 308 11.28 14.95 1.46
CA ALA A 308 11.60 16.31 1.02
C ALA A 308 10.48 17.33 1.29
N VAL A 309 9.61 17.04 2.25
CA VAL A 309 8.57 17.98 2.73
C VAL A 309 9.20 18.97 3.71
N GLN A 310 8.80 20.23 3.62
CA GLN A 310 9.32 21.28 4.48
C GLN A 310 8.87 21.07 5.94
N MET A 311 9.85 20.96 6.84
CA MET A 311 9.61 20.91 8.28
C MET A 311 9.25 22.30 8.82
N LYS A 312 8.07 22.45 9.43
CA LYS A 312 7.65 23.67 10.14
C LYS A 312 8.25 23.76 11.54
N GLY A 313 8.38 22.62 12.23
CA GLY A 313 8.99 22.54 13.56
C GLY A 313 8.37 21.45 14.44
N PHE A 314 8.68 21.54 15.74
CA PHE A 314 8.17 20.62 16.76
C PHE A 314 7.09 21.30 17.59
N GLU A 315 6.02 20.58 17.89
CA GLU A 315 4.91 21.03 18.71
C GLU A 315 4.66 20.05 19.86
N GLU A 316 4.24 20.57 21.02
CA GLU A 316 3.78 19.75 22.13
C GLU A 316 2.39 19.19 21.79
N ALA A 317 2.19 17.89 22.02
CA ALA A 317 0.92 17.24 21.75
C ALA A 317 -0.20 17.80 22.65
N GLY A 318 -1.27 18.31 22.03
CA GLY A 318 -2.47 18.77 22.72
C GLY A 318 -3.48 17.65 22.96
N SER A 319 -4.61 17.98 23.59
CA SER A 319 -5.69 17.03 23.88
C SER A 319 -6.35 16.40 22.64
N SER A 320 -6.11 16.96 21.45
CA SER A 320 -6.54 16.38 20.16
C SER A 320 -5.65 15.23 19.68
N ASP A 321 -4.45 15.09 20.25
CA ASP A 321 -3.39 14.19 19.78
C ASP A 321 -3.09 13.14 20.86
N VAL A 322 -4.16 12.44 21.26
CA VAL A 322 -4.19 11.45 22.34
C VAL A 322 -3.11 10.39 22.20
N LEU A 323 -2.80 9.98 20.95
CA LEU A 323 -1.76 9.00 20.64
C LEU A 323 -0.41 9.34 21.30
N VAL A 324 -0.13 10.63 21.45
CA VAL A 324 1.14 11.15 21.98
C VAL A 324 0.93 11.78 23.34
N SER A 325 -0.12 12.59 23.54
CA SER A 325 -0.34 13.33 24.79
C SER A 325 -0.57 12.44 26.01
N GLU A 326 -1.10 11.22 25.82
CA GLU A 326 -1.37 10.25 26.90
C GLU A 326 -0.35 9.10 26.93
N ALA A 327 0.70 9.18 26.11
CA ALA A 327 1.73 8.16 26.05
C ALA A 327 2.60 8.17 27.30
N THR A 328 2.73 7.00 27.95
CA THR A 328 3.75 6.75 28.98
C THR A 328 4.98 6.03 28.42
N VAL A 329 4.96 5.72 27.12
CA VAL A 329 6.05 5.14 26.34
C VAL A 329 6.55 6.14 25.29
N PRO A 330 7.75 5.96 24.70
CA PRO A 330 8.26 6.85 23.67
C PRO A 330 7.31 6.89 22.47
N SER A 331 6.75 8.07 22.17
CA SER A 331 5.79 8.26 21.09
C SER A 331 6.08 9.52 20.28
N ALA A 332 5.84 9.44 18.98
CA ALA A 332 5.93 10.58 18.08
C ALA A 332 4.85 10.51 17.01
N LEU A 333 4.32 11.67 16.62
CA LEU A 333 3.35 11.80 15.54
C LEU A 333 3.88 12.79 14.50
N ILE A 334 4.00 12.34 13.25
CA ILE A 334 4.28 13.21 12.11
C ILE A 334 2.97 13.56 11.42
N LYS A 335 2.66 14.85 11.37
CA LYS A 335 1.55 15.42 10.58
C LYS A 335 2.10 16.01 9.29
N ILE A 336 1.68 15.46 8.16
CA ILE A 336 2.02 15.94 6.82
C ILE A 336 0.79 16.62 6.23
N SER A 337 0.84 17.92 5.99
CA SER A 337 -0.19 18.66 5.28
C SER A 337 0.19 18.79 3.81
N LEU A 338 -0.58 18.19 2.91
CA LEU A 338 -0.33 18.21 1.46
C LEU A 338 -1.31 19.13 0.74
N ALA A 339 -0.83 19.79 -0.32
CA ALA A 339 -1.71 20.56 -1.19
C ALA A 339 -2.68 19.60 -1.91
N GLN A 340 -3.93 20.03 -2.11
CA GLN A 340 -4.98 19.19 -2.68
C GLN A 340 -4.58 18.51 -4.00
N LYS A 341 -3.90 19.23 -4.89
CA LYS A 341 -3.38 18.73 -6.18
C LYS A 341 -2.45 17.51 -6.04
N ASP A 342 -1.73 17.39 -4.92
CA ASP A 342 -0.73 16.34 -4.68
C ASP A 342 -1.38 15.07 -4.13
N MET A 343 -2.64 15.15 -3.66
CA MET A 343 -3.44 14.02 -3.17
C MET A 343 -4.48 13.51 -4.18
N GLU A 344 -4.65 14.18 -5.33
CA GLU A 344 -5.63 13.77 -6.35
C GLU A 344 -5.09 12.68 -7.31
N SER A 345 -3.77 12.49 -7.35
CA SER A 345 -3.14 11.47 -8.19
C SER A 345 -2.78 10.23 -7.39
N VAL A 346 -3.28 9.08 -7.85
CA VAL A 346 -2.95 7.74 -7.31
C VAL A 346 -1.45 7.47 -7.33
N GLU A 347 -0.73 7.94 -8.36
CA GLU A 347 0.72 7.82 -8.43
C GLU A 347 1.42 8.64 -7.34
N SER A 348 0.97 9.88 -7.12
CA SER A 348 1.55 10.74 -6.10
C SER A 348 1.33 10.18 -4.70
N GLU A 349 0.15 9.60 -4.45
CA GLU A 349 -0.13 8.88 -3.21
C GLU A 349 0.77 7.65 -3.05
N TYR A 350 0.91 6.82 -4.08
CA TYR A 350 1.79 5.66 -4.05
C TYR A 350 3.26 6.03 -3.78
N GLN A 351 3.78 7.05 -4.48
CA GLN A 351 5.15 7.53 -4.28
C GLN A 351 5.35 8.09 -2.87
N LEU A 352 4.37 8.83 -2.35
CA LEU A 352 4.41 9.34 -0.98
C LEU A 352 4.40 8.19 0.03
N ASN A 353 3.49 7.23 -0.09
CA ASN A 353 3.40 6.10 0.84
C ASN A 353 4.71 5.28 0.81
N GLY A 354 5.32 5.08 -0.36
CA GLY A 354 6.65 4.46 -0.48
C GLY A 354 7.76 5.25 0.25
N LYS A 355 7.69 6.59 0.24
CA LYS A 355 8.60 7.46 1.03
C LYS A 355 8.31 7.38 2.53
N VAL A 356 7.04 7.34 2.94
CA VAL A 356 6.62 7.15 4.33
C VAL A 356 7.17 5.83 4.88
N VAL A 357 7.02 4.73 4.14
CA VAL A 357 7.60 3.42 4.50
C VAL A 357 9.12 3.53 4.66
N SER A 358 9.80 4.17 3.72
CA SER A 358 11.26 4.34 3.78
C SER A 358 11.69 5.17 5.00
N ALA A 359 10.89 6.16 5.40
CA ALA A 359 11.15 6.97 6.58
C ALA A 359 10.88 6.21 7.89
N LEU A 360 9.84 5.38 7.93
CA LEU A 360 9.57 4.47 9.05
C LEU A 360 10.69 3.43 9.22
N GLU A 361 11.14 2.80 8.13
CA GLU A 361 12.29 1.89 8.12
C GLU A 361 13.53 2.55 8.73
N LYS A 362 13.87 3.77 8.26
CA LYS A 362 15.01 4.53 8.78
C LYS A 362 14.84 4.90 10.26
N THR A 363 13.63 5.29 10.66
CA THR A 363 13.32 5.64 12.06
C THR A 363 13.54 4.44 12.97
N ILE A 364 13.00 3.26 12.62
CA ILE A 364 13.18 2.03 13.39
C ILE A 364 14.65 1.66 13.49
N ASP A 365 15.37 1.66 12.36
CA ASP A 365 16.80 1.31 12.30
C ASP A 365 17.65 2.24 13.19
N GLU A 366 17.43 3.55 13.13
CA GLU A 366 18.18 4.52 13.93
C GLU A 366 17.82 4.46 15.42
N VAL A 367 16.54 4.28 15.76
CA VAL A 367 16.10 4.17 17.14
C VAL A 367 16.71 2.95 17.79
N VAL A 368 16.61 1.78 17.13
CA VAL A 368 17.16 0.54 17.67
C VAL A 368 18.66 0.70 17.89
N LYS A 369 19.42 1.11 16.86
CA LYS A 369 20.89 1.25 16.97
C LYS A 369 21.35 2.25 18.03
N ARG A 370 20.60 3.35 18.25
CA ARG A 370 21.04 4.44 19.14
C ARG A 370 20.59 4.25 20.58
N TYR A 371 19.39 3.70 20.78
CA TYR A 371 18.72 3.74 22.09
C TYR A 371 18.37 2.35 22.64
N ILE A 372 18.09 1.39 21.77
CA ILE A 372 17.72 0.04 22.19
C ILE A 372 18.97 -0.85 22.05
N LYS A 373 19.73 -0.98 23.13
CA LYS A 373 20.96 -1.77 23.15
C LYS A 373 20.70 -3.20 22.65
N VAL A 374 21.16 -3.49 21.44
CA VAL A 374 21.45 -4.88 21.05
C VAL A 374 22.73 -5.23 21.78
N GLU A 375 22.67 -6.10 22.80
CA GLU A 375 23.89 -6.67 23.37
C GLU A 375 24.63 -7.37 22.23
N GLU A 376 25.69 -6.73 21.71
CA GLU A 376 26.68 -7.43 20.92
C GLU A 376 27.22 -8.54 21.82
N LYS A 377 26.84 -9.78 21.52
CA LYS A 377 27.62 -10.94 21.95
C LYS A 377 28.98 -10.81 21.27
N GLU A 378 29.87 -10.03 21.86
CA GLU A 378 31.30 -10.13 21.62
C GLU A 378 31.65 -11.59 21.91
N ASN A 379 31.81 -12.36 20.82
CA ASN A 379 32.51 -13.63 20.89
C ASN A 379 33.95 -13.29 21.29
N GLU A 380 34.21 -13.28 22.60
CA GLU A 380 35.55 -13.51 23.12
C GLU A 380 35.99 -14.89 22.61
N SER A 381 36.82 -14.88 21.55
CA SER A 381 37.63 -16.02 21.13
C SER A 381 38.99 -15.56 20.65
#